data_AF-G0MZN8-F1
#
_entry.id   AF-G0MZN8-F1
#
_cell.length_a   1.000
_cell.length_b   1.000
_cell.length_c   1.000
_cell.angle_alpha   90.00
_cell.angle_beta   90.00
_cell.angle_gamma   90.00
#
_symmetry.space_group_name_H-M   'P 1'
#
loop_
_entity.id
_entity.type
_entity.pdbx_description
1 polymer ?
#
loop_
_entity_poly.entity_id
_entity_poly.type
_entity_poly.pdbx_seq_one_letter_code
_entity_poly.pdbx_strand_id
1 'polypeptide(L)'
;MVRMAERLAENFIPEANQRNENEPAYSRYRSRGALNRSRLNSRASLGSSQGRRITLVETDSGLIEVESDKQFLDAFKDANMDAVHHLNATNPVTRGLWCLIIIAFVILVLVQCYSQIKLYISEPVATNIEAEYPSKIPFPTVAICNNNQFRLTYLTGGRIMNRRSKSISGSLLSTGHDIESVFDTVLRKSWDMDAVKFLRSAAHWKSRMILGCTWPNGTSCKLSDFKAVWTTTGLCWAINTDPHNPFEVTGSGEGHGLRLLLNVESYERVDACTKHFRTKSLPGLKILIYNQTDIPDSSLNGVNVPSGYSMDIPFKMQHRSKLPGVHCIEENDEQIEASTDFNNPENIRTCTLRRYMTEVENSCHCTLRRAYTSNSTASNLKMSACNVDQYFGCAQKAMKRVREEGTASTCLPPCKSIDYTAWQDMNRLPQNLMPALIEEQEEDDEDDVDNEELDENVSFSTVSGGETFSCEDSAYLDEKQVMRIKRDAHRAYEMQARHQEDIFLRSRRLIARLRNAITSIERQKWGWHYDTFSGVVDRLSNLTCFSNFSERHGEIISILQSRPITSEEKKANQMFFLLDESGFQRNSTKYMSIGDLKSRYGDKVDDVAEEIAIILRIVS
;
A
#
# COMPACT_ATOMS: atom_id res chain seq x y z
N MET A 1 20.89 10.22 -16.78
CA MET A 1 20.85 8.77 -17.11
C MET A 1 22.03 8.46 -18.00
N VAL A 2 22.72 7.33 -17.79
CA VAL A 2 24.04 6.95 -18.34
C VAL A 2 25.23 7.45 -17.49
N ARG A 3 25.40 6.84 -16.30
CA ARG A 3 26.69 6.60 -15.59
C ARG A 3 26.48 5.82 -14.26
N MET A 4 25.57 4.85 -14.26
CA MET A 4 25.32 3.94 -13.12
C MET A 4 25.16 2.47 -13.58
N ALA A 5 25.69 2.13 -14.76
CA ALA A 5 25.51 0.80 -15.36
C ALA A 5 26.82 -0.01 -15.50
N GLU A 6 27.91 0.41 -14.86
CA GLU A 6 29.25 -0.20 -15.06
C GLU A 6 29.89 -0.79 -13.79
N ARG A 7 29.12 -1.09 -12.74
CA ARG A 7 29.66 -1.71 -11.51
C ARG A 7 28.85 -2.86 -10.92
N LEU A 8 28.08 -3.57 -11.74
CA LEU A 8 27.34 -4.78 -11.31
C LEU A 8 27.56 -6.00 -12.21
N ALA A 9 28.69 -6.05 -12.92
CA ALA A 9 29.02 -7.17 -13.80
C ALA A 9 30.41 -7.71 -13.48
N GLU A 10 30.64 -8.20 -12.26
CA GLU A 10 31.78 -9.06 -11.95
C GLU A 10 31.43 -9.90 -10.72
N ASN A 11 31.21 -11.20 -10.99
CA ASN A 11 31.02 -12.37 -10.10
C ASN A 11 29.74 -13.15 -10.41
N PHE A 12 29.65 -13.63 -11.65
CA PHE A 12 28.82 -14.77 -12.03
C PHE A 12 29.74 -15.96 -12.31
N ILE A 13 29.66 -16.99 -11.47
CA ILE A 13 30.12 -18.35 -11.80
C ILE A 13 28.90 -19.27 -11.55
N PRO A 14 28.44 -20.04 -12.55
CA PRO A 14 27.41 -21.04 -12.33
C PRO A 14 28.08 -22.39 -12.10
N GLU A 15 27.79 -23.06 -10.98
CA GLU A 15 27.95 -24.51 -10.91
C GLU A 15 26.69 -25.16 -10.33
N ALA A 16 26.07 -25.96 -11.18
CA ALA A 16 25.15 -27.02 -10.81
C ALA A 16 25.98 -28.26 -10.45
N ASN A 17 25.75 -28.84 -9.27
CA ASN A 17 25.56 -30.28 -9.16
C ASN A 17 24.92 -30.65 -7.81
N GLN A 18 23.89 -31.47 -7.93
CA GLN A 18 23.09 -32.04 -6.86
C GLN A 18 23.94 -32.89 -5.90
N ARG A 19 23.66 -32.81 -4.59
CA ARG A 19 23.70 -33.97 -3.69
C ARG A 19 22.64 -33.82 -2.60
N ASN A 20 21.72 -34.78 -2.61
CA ASN A 20 20.78 -35.08 -1.55
C ASN A 20 21.54 -35.59 -0.32
N GLU A 21 21.45 -34.90 0.81
CA GLU A 21 21.64 -35.50 2.12
C GLU A 21 20.57 -34.98 3.07
N ASN A 22 19.65 -35.89 3.43
CA ASN A 22 18.73 -35.77 4.54
C ASN A 22 19.53 -35.96 5.84
N GLU A 23 19.47 -35.04 6.80
CA GLU A 23 19.62 -35.37 8.23
C GLU A 23 18.97 -34.32 9.15
N PRO A 24 18.61 -34.70 10.39
CA PRO A 24 17.43 -34.18 11.06
C PRO A 24 17.72 -33.18 12.19
N ALA A 25 16.62 -32.56 12.64
CA ALA A 25 16.52 -31.63 13.76
C ALA A 25 17.14 -32.18 15.07
N TYR A 26 18.07 -31.42 15.64
CA TYR A 26 18.55 -31.65 17.01
C TYR A 26 17.58 -31.03 18.02
N SER A 27 16.83 -31.92 18.69
CA SER A 27 16.05 -31.62 19.89
C SER A 27 16.99 -31.45 21.09
N ARG A 28 16.79 -30.37 21.85
CA ARG A 28 17.57 -30.07 23.06
C ARG A 28 16.85 -30.69 24.27
N TYR A 29 17.13 -31.95 24.57
CA TYR A 29 16.65 -32.62 25.78
C TYR A 29 17.41 -32.13 27.02
N ARG A 30 16.67 -31.59 27.98
CA ARG A 30 17.17 -31.10 29.28
C ARG A 30 17.05 -32.24 30.29
N SER A 31 18.16 -32.84 30.71
CA SER A 31 18.15 -33.86 31.77
C SER A 31 18.74 -33.31 33.08
N ARG A 32 17.92 -33.36 34.13
CA ARG A 32 18.29 -33.16 35.54
C ARG A 32 19.09 -34.36 36.03
N GLY A 33 20.27 -34.15 36.57
CA GLY A 33 21.08 -35.17 37.26
C GLY A 33 21.58 -34.63 38.59
N ALA A 34 21.30 -35.36 39.66
CA ALA A 34 21.40 -34.95 41.05
C ALA A 34 22.83 -34.82 41.59
N LEU A 35 23.05 -33.80 42.42
CA LEU A 35 24.22 -33.61 43.27
C LEU A 35 24.13 -34.57 44.47
N ASN A 36 24.98 -35.60 44.49
CA ASN A 36 25.28 -36.36 45.69
C ASN A 36 26.60 -35.88 46.29
N ARG A 37 26.51 -35.38 47.52
CA ARG A 37 27.58 -34.87 48.35
C ARG A 37 27.87 -35.92 49.42
N SER A 38 29.07 -36.48 49.44
CA SER A 38 29.59 -37.22 50.59
C SER A 38 30.93 -36.64 51.06
N ARG A 39 30.86 -36.20 52.33
CA ARG A 39 31.88 -35.94 53.34
C ARG A 39 32.99 -37.03 53.38
N LEU A 40 34.21 -36.89 53.93
CA LEU A 40 34.74 -36.08 55.03
C LEU A 40 36.29 -36.26 55.09
N ASN A 41 36.92 -35.40 55.89
CA ASN A 41 38.24 -35.49 56.56
C ASN A 41 39.47 -34.95 55.79
N SER A 42 40.42 -34.23 56.38
CA SER A 42 40.54 -33.43 57.61
C SER A 42 41.98 -32.88 57.62
N ARG A 43 42.18 -31.66 58.14
CA ARG A 43 43.42 -31.10 58.74
C ARG A 43 44.69 -30.91 57.89
N ALA A 44 45.10 -29.64 57.77
CA ALA A 44 46.28 -29.00 58.42
C ALA A 44 46.45 -27.59 57.83
N SER A 45 46.06 -26.52 58.54
CA SER A 45 46.91 -25.64 59.37
C SER A 45 48.21 -25.14 58.72
N LEU A 46 48.25 -23.81 58.57
CA LEU A 46 49.38 -22.85 58.56
C LEU A 46 50.82 -23.40 58.53
N GLY A 47 51.62 -22.84 57.62
CA GLY A 47 53.07 -22.89 57.71
C GLY A 47 53.74 -22.04 56.62
N SER A 48 54.06 -20.80 56.97
CA SER A 48 55.10 -20.04 56.30
C SER A 48 56.41 -20.83 56.34
N SER A 49 57.02 -21.11 55.19
CA SER A 49 58.47 -20.92 55.01
C SER A 49 58.82 -20.92 53.53
N GLN A 50 59.73 -20.04 53.17
CA GLN A 50 60.45 -20.06 51.89
C GLN A 50 61.06 -21.45 51.68
N GLY A 51 60.61 -22.16 50.65
CA GLY A 51 61.18 -23.44 50.24
C GLY A 51 61.57 -23.39 48.78
N ARG A 52 62.78 -22.91 48.50
CA ARG A 52 63.42 -23.01 47.17
C ARG A 52 63.63 -24.51 46.89
N ARG A 53 62.94 -25.09 45.90
CA ARG A 53 63.16 -26.49 45.49
C ARG A 53 64.49 -26.54 44.73
N ILE A 54 65.52 -27.08 45.39
CA ILE A 54 66.82 -27.36 44.77
C ILE A 54 66.84 -28.86 44.47
N THR A 55 66.89 -29.22 43.19
CA THR A 55 67.20 -30.59 42.74
C THR A 55 68.71 -30.71 42.57
N LEU A 56 69.34 -31.56 43.37
CA LEU A 56 70.76 -31.90 43.27
C LEU A 56 70.89 -33.12 42.34
N VAL A 57 71.69 -32.99 41.28
CA VAL A 57 72.10 -34.12 40.43
C VAL A 57 73.61 -34.28 40.59
N GLU A 58 74.03 -35.46 41.02
CA GLU A 58 75.44 -35.85 41.15
C GLU A 58 75.94 -36.29 39.78
N THR A 59 77.04 -35.70 39.32
CA THR A 59 77.80 -36.17 38.15
C THR A 59 79.14 -36.72 38.64
N ASP A 60 79.73 -37.68 37.90
CA ASP A 60 80.95 -38.46 38.23
C ASP A 60 82.24 -37.64 38.48
N SER A 61 82.15 -36.31 38.61
CA SER A 61 83.25 -35.42 38.99
C SER A 61 82.98 -34.56 40.24
N GLY A 62 81.92 -34.84 41.01
CA GLY A 62 81.77 -34.32 42.38
C GLY A 62 81.61 -32.80 42.52
N LEU A 63 81.02 -32.10 41.54
CA LEU A 63 80.67 -30.68 41.64
C LEU A 63 79.16 -30.50 41.72
N ILE A 64 78.68 -29.72 42.70
CA ILE A 64 77.25 -29.43 42.93
C ILE A 64 76.88 -28.10 42.26
N GLU A 65 76.05 -28.13 41.21
CA GLU A 65 75.40 -26.93 40.65
C GLU A 65 73.91 -26.86 41.07
N VAL A 66 73.48 -25.68 41.52
CA VAL A 66 72.10 -25.37 41.90
C VAL A 66 71.39 -24.72 40.73
N GLU A 67 70.56 -25.49 40.00
CA GLU A 67 69.73 -24.95 38.92
C GLU A 67 68.40 -24.43 39.46
N SER A 68 68.41 -23.17 39.92
CA SER A 68 67.21 -22.40 40.28
C SER A 68 66.90 -21.45 39.13
N ASP A 69 65.67 -21.52 38.60
CA ASP A 69 64.94 -20.52 37.78
C ASP A 69 64.61 -20.91 36.33
N LYS A 70 65.08 -22.05 35.80
CA LYS A 70 64.81 -22.45 34.39
C LYS A 70 63.48 -23.20 34.13
N GLN A 71 62.84 -23.76 35.17
CA GLN A 71 61.62 -24.57 34.99
C GLN A 71 60.42 -23.81 34.38
N PHE A 72 60.28 -22.51 34.66
CA PHE A 72 59.16 -21.74 34.13
C PHE A 72 59.33 -21.41 32.64
N LEU A 73 60.56 -21.18 32.18
CA LEU A 73 60.88 -20.89 30.78
C LEU A 73 60.91 -22.15 29.92
N ASP A 74 61.31 -23.30 30.48
CA ASP A 74 61.25 -24.58 29.77
C ASP A 74 59.81 -25.05 29.53
N ALA A 75 58.88 -24.75 30.44
CA ALA A 75 57.45 -25.04 30.24
C ALA A 75 56.82 -24.29 29.06
N PHE A 76 57.41 -23.15 28.63
CA PHE A 76 56.95 -22.39 27.46
C PHE A 76 57.70 -22.75 26.17
N LYS A 77 58.75 -23.57 26.21
CA LYS A 77 59.40 -24.07 24.99
C LYS A 77 58.51 -25.05 24.22
N ASP A 78 57.68 -25.80 24.94
CA ASP A 78 56.69 -26.72 24.36
C ASP A 78 55.39 -26.00 23.98
N ALA A 79 55.25 -24.71 24.31
CA ALA A 79 54.12 -23.91 23.88
C ALA A 79 54.34 -23.46 22.43
N ASN A 80 53.31 -23.62 21.59
CA ASN A 80 53.31 -23.25 20.17
C ASN A 80 53.23 -21.71 19.98
N MET A 81 54.17 -20.97 20.59
CA MET A 81 54.27 -19.52 20.55
C MET A 81 55.69 -19.13 20.10
N ASP A 82 55.90 -18.98 18.80
CA ASP A 82 57.21 -18.70 18.19
C ASP A 82 57.94 -17.50 18.82
N ALA A 83 57.20 -16.48 19.25
CA ALA A 83 57.76 -15.29 19.88
C ALA A 83 58.37 -15.56 21.28
N VAL A 84 57.87 -16.56 22.00
CA VAL A 84 58.29 -16.88 23.38
C VAL A 84 59.67 -17.54 23.40
N HIS A 85 60.07 -18.24 22.33
CA HIS A 85 61.42 -18.76 22.16
C HIS A 85 62.49 -17.64 22.19
N HIS A 86 62.17 -16.46 21.67
CA HIS A 86 63.08 -15.31 21.64
C HIS A 86 63.27 -14.61 23.00
N LEU A 87 62.50 -14.99 24.03
CA LEU A 87 62.68 -14.52 25.40
C LEU A 87 63.90 -15.15 26.09
N ASN A 88 64.43 -16.25 25.55
CA ASN A 88 65.61 -16.95 26.03
C ASN A 88 66.90 -16.59 25.25
N ALA A 89 66.89 -15.49 24.49
CA ALA A 89 68.06 -15.03 23.73
C ALA A 89 69.19 -14.53 24.66
N THR A 90 70.45 -14.80 24.28
CA THR A 90 71.66 -14.44 25.04
C THR A 90 71.88 -12.93 25.18
N ASN A 91 71.40 -12.14 24.22
CA ASN A 91 71.56 -10.68 24.21
C ASN A 91 70.43 -9.99 25.01
N PRO A 92 70.74 -9.13 26.00
CA PRO A 92 69.72 -8.49 26.84
C PRO A 92 68.85 -7.50 26.08
N VAL A 93 69.39 -6.85 25.04
CA VAL A 93 68.68 -5.87 24.20
C VAL A 93 67.60 -6.56 23.35
N THR A 94 67.93 -7.69 22.72
CA THR A 94 66.96 -8.45 21.91
C THR A 94 65.84 -9.01 22.78
N ARG A 95 66.17 -9.47 23.99
CA ARG A 95 65.18 -9.94 24.96
C ARG A 95 64.19 -8.83 25.35
N GLY A 96 64.67 -7.62 25.61
CA GLY A 96 63.82 -6.47 25.94
C GLY A 96 62.89 -6.05 24.79
N LEU A 97 63.39 -6.06 23.55
CA LEU A 97 62.61 -5.73 22.36
C LEU A 97 61.50 -6.77 22.09
N TRP A 98 61.80 -8.07 22.19
CA TRP A 98 60.80 -9.12 22.04
C TRP A 98 59.76 -9.12 23.16
N CYS A 99 60.14 -8.80 24.41
CA CYS A 99 59.18 -8.58 25.50
C CYS A 99 58.18 -7.46 25.16
N LEU A 100 58.66 -6.31 24.67
CA LEU A 100 57.79 -5.18 24.29
C LEU A 100 56.84 -5.55 23.16
N ILE A 101 57.33 -6.26 22.13
CA ILE A 101 56.52 -6.72 21.01
C ILE A 101 55.43 -7.70 21.49
N ILE A 102 55.78 -8.66 22.34
CA ILE A 102 54.81 -9.62 22.90
C ILE A 102 53.77 -8.90 23.75
N ILE A 103 54.17 -7.97 24.61
CA ILE A 103 53.23 -7.17 25.42
C ILE A 103 52.30 -6.35 24.51
N ALA A 104 52.83 -5.71 23.47
CA ALA A 104 52.03 -4.94 22.51
C ALA A 104 50.99 -5.84 21.80
N PHE A 105 51.40 -7.02 21.31
CA PHE A 105 50.46 -7.97 20.69
C PHE A 105 49.43 -8.51 21.68
N VAL A 106 49.82 -8.81 22.92
CA VAL A 106 48.87 -9.23 23.97
C VAL A 106 47.85 -8.13 24.24
N ILE A 107 48.27 -6.86 24.34
CA ILE A 107 47.34 -5.72 24.51
C ILE A 107 46.41 -5.60 23.30
N LEU A 108 46.94 -5.69 22.08
CA LEU A 108 46.12 -5.63 20.85
C LEU A 108 45.09 -6.77 20.80
N VAL A 109 45.49 -7.99 21.17
CA VAL A 109 44.59 -9.14 21.27
C VAL A 109 43.53 -8.92 22.34
N LEU A 110 43.89 -8.42 23.52
CA LEU A 110 42.92 -8.12 24.58
C LEU A 110 41.91 -7.04 24.14
N VAL A 111 42.37 -6.00 23.46
CA VAL A 111 41.50 -4.95 22.90
C VAL A 111 40.58 -5.52 21.82
N GLN A 112 41.11 -6.34 20.90
CA GLN A 112 40.32 -6.98 19.85
C GLN A 112 39.28 -7.94 20.44
N CYS A 113 39.67 -8.80 21.38
CA CYS A 113 38.77 -9.70 22.08
C CYS A 113 37.69 -8.94 22.83
N TYR A 114 38.05 -7.88 23.58
CA TYR A 114 37.07 -7.02 24.23
C TYR A 114 36.09 -6.40 23.23
N SER A 115 36.58 -5.90 22.09
CA SER A 115 35.74 -5.31 21.05
C SER A 115 34.79 -6.34 20.43
N GLN A 116 35.27 -7.56 20.15
CA GLN A 116 34.44 -8.63 19.58
C GLN A 116 33.41 -9.15 20.58
N ILE A 117 33.79 -9.30 21.86
CA ILE A 117 32.86 -9.67 22.93
C ILE A 117 31.79 -8.59 23.09
N LYS A 118 32.18 -7.30 23.09
CA LYS A 118 31.23 -6.19 23.15
C LYS A 118 30.27 -6.20 21.96
N LEU A 119 30.78 -6.47 20.75
CA LEU A 119 29.96 -6.58 19.54
C LEU A 119 28.97 -7.75 19.63
N TYR A 120 29.43 -8.93 20.07
CA TYR A 120 28.59 -10.10 20.25
C TYR A 120 27.48 -9.86 21.28
N ILE A 121 27.81 -9.25 22.42
CA ILE A 121 26.83 -8.91 23.47
C ILE A 121 25.84 -7.83 22.99
N SER A 122 26.25 -6.96 22.07
CA SER A 122 25.34 -5.94 21.52
C SER A 122 24.33 -6.47 20.51
N GLU A 123 24.41 -7.76 20.13
CA GLU A 123 23.48 -8.45 19.23
C GLU A 123 23.07 -7.61 17.99
N PRO A 124 24.03 -7.15 17.17
CA PRO A 124 23.70 -6.35 15.99
C PRO A 124 22.91 -7.20 14.99
N VAL A 125 21.72 -6.72 14.61
CA VAL A 125 20.85 -7.42 13.65
C VAL A 125 21.13 -6.90 12.24
N ALA A 126 21.36 -7.82 11.30
CA ALA A 126 21.42 -7.54 9.87
C ALA A 126 20.11 -7.95 9.19
N THR A 127 19.59 -7.12 8.29
CA THR A 127 18.37 -7.40 7.52
C THR A 127 18.72 -7.93 6.14
N ASN A 128 18.21 -9.12 5.80
CA ASN A 128 18.26 -9.63 4.43
C ASN A 128 17.00 -9.21 3.66
N ILE A 129 17.14 -8.78 2.41
CA ILE A 129 16.02 -8.37 1.53
C ILE A 129 16.08 -9.22 0.27
N GLU A 130 15.09 -10.10 0.12
CA GLU A 130 14.97 -10.98 -1.03
C GLU A 130 13.69 -10.64 -1.80
N ALA A 131 13.75 -10.79 -3.13
CA ALA A 131 12.62 -10.59 -4.02
C ALA A 131 12.17 -11.94 -4.59
N GLU A 132 10.98 -12.38 -4.20
CA GLU A 132 10.36 -13.59 -4.70
C GLU A 132 9.29 -13.26 -5.76
N TYR A 133 9.25 -14.05 -6.83
CA TYR A 133 8.29 -13.91 -7.93
C TYR A 133 7.49 -15.21 -8.13
N PRO A 134 6.59 -15.55 -7.18
CA PRO A 134 5.76 -16.75 -7.32
C PRO A 134 4.76 -16.59 -8.48
N SER A 135 4.37 -17.70 -9.10
CA SER A 135 3.41 -17.70 -10.23
C SER A 135 1.99 -17.27 -9.83
N LYS A 136 1.68 -17.35 -8.53
CA LYS A 136 0.40 -16.94 -7.95
C LYS A 136 0.64 -16.31 -6.59
N ILE A 137 -0.11 -15.27 -6.29
CA ILE A 137 -0.04 -14.53 -5.02
C ILE A 137 -1.46 -14.44 -4.44
N PRO A 138 -1.66 -14.70 -3.14
CA PRO A 138 -2.95 -14.46 -2.50
C PRO A 138 -3.26 -12.96 -2.52
N PHE A 139 -4.40 -12.59 -3.12
CA PHE A 139 -4.91 -11.23 -3.09
C PHE A 139 -5.21 -10.84 -1.64
N PRO A 140 -4.99 -9.58 -1.21
CA PRO A 140 -5.28 -9.15 0.17
C PRO A 140 -6.77 -9.12 0.48
N THR A 141 -7.08 -8.93 1.76
CA THR A 141 -8.40 -8.45 2.19
C THR A 141 -8.48 -6.94 1.94
N VAL A 142 -9.56 -6.49 1.29
CA VAL A 142 -9.82 -5.08 1.03
C VAL A 142 -11.06 -4.66 1.80
N ALA A 143 -10.92 -3.77 2.77
CA ALA A 143 -12.02 -3.21 3.54
C ALA A 143 -12.33 -1.77 3.17
N ILE A 144 -13.61 -1.49 2.93
CA ILE A 144 -14.14 -0.18 2.56
C ILE A 144 -14.84 0.40 3.79
N CYS A 145 -14.30 1.50 4.31
CA CYS A 145 -14.84 2.23 5.45
C CYS A 145 -15.36 3.59 4.97
N ASN A 146 -16.59 3.97 5.32
CA ASN A 146 -17.03 5.34 5.08
C ASN A 146 -16.43 6.27 6.14
N ASN A 147 -15.88 7.42 5.73
CA ASN A 147 -15.41 8.44 6.68
C ASN A 147 -16.55 9.03 7.50
N ASN A 148 -17.78 9.01 6.96
CA ASN A 148 -18.99 9.26 7.72
C ASN A 148 -19.40 8.00 8.50
N GLN A 149 -19.49 8.12 9.82
CA GLN A 149 -19.85 6.99 10.68
C GLN A 149 -21.36 6.72 10.72
N PHE A 150 -22.18 7.76 10.48
CA PHE A 150 -23.62 7.71 10.70
C PHE A 150 -24.40 8.26 9.51
N ARG A 151 -25.39 7.51 9.05
CA ARG A 151 -26.34 8.00 8.05
C ARG A 151 -27.33 8.96 8.68
N LEU A 152 -27.39 10.18 8.14
CA LEU A 152 -28.30 11.23 8.56
C LEU A 152 -29.76 10.74 8.56
N THR A 153 -30.19 10.03 7.51
CA THR A 153 -31.58 9.54 7.40
C THR A 153 -31.93 8.46 8.42
N TYR A 154 -30.94 7.72 8.94
CA TYR A 154 -31.19 6.78 10.03
C TYR A 154 -31.39 7.52 11.35
N LEU A 155 -30.57 8.54 11.62
CA LEU A 155 -30.65 9.35 12.84
C LEU A 155 -31.96 10.15 12.89
N THR A 156 -32.27 10.90 11.83
CA THR A 156 -33.48 11.75 11.75
C THR A 156 -34.74 10.97 11.33
N GLY A 157 -34.60 9.68 11.03
CA GLY A 157 -35.67 8.84 10.54
C GLY A 157 -36.72 8.49 11.61
N GLY A 158 -37.93 8.18 11.15
CA GLY A 158 -39.07 7.81 12.01
C GLY A 158 -38.82 6.62 12.93
N ARG A 159 -37.85 5.74 12.64
CA ARG A 159 -37.49 4.62 13.54
C ARG A 159 -36.99 5.08 14.91
N ILE A 160 -36.26 6.18 14.96
CA ILE A 160 -35.80 6.78 16.22
C ILE A 160 -36.77 7.87 16.64
N MET A 161 -37.17 8.74 15.72
CA MET A 161 -38.02 9.90 16.03
C MET A 161 -39.42 9.52 16.52
N ASN A 162 -39.99 8.38 16.11
CA ASN A 162 -41.31 7.93 16.58
C ASN A 162 -41.23 6.98 17.78
N ARG A 163 -40.02 6.71 18.30
CA ARG A 163 -39.87 5.89 19.49
C ARG A 163 -40.47 6.62 20.70
N ARG A 164 -41.26 5.89 21.49
CA ARG A 164 -41.86 6.43 22.72
C ARG A 164 -40.75 6.84 23.69
N SER A 165 -40.81 8.09 24.16
CA SER A 165 -39.88 8.60 25.16
C SER A 165 -40.05 7.78 26.43
N LYS A 166 -39.01 7.05 26.83
CA LYS A 166 -38.95 6.44 28.17
C LYS A 166 -38.46 7.48 29.18
N SER A 167 -38.77 7.29 30.46
CA SER A 167 -38.20 8.12 31.52
C SER A 167 -36.67 8.06 31.43
N ILE A 168 -36.03 9.22 31.37
CA ILE A 168 -34.57 9.35 31.24
C ILE A 168 -33.94 8.90 32.55
N SER A 169 -33.07 7.89 32.48
CA SER A 169 -32.17 7.49 33.57
C SER A 169 -30.69 7.63 33.18
N GLY A 170 -30.41 8.19 32.00
CA GLY A 170 -29.07 8.27 31.41
C GLY A 170 -28.32 9.56 31.77
N SER A 171 -26.99 9.48 31.78
CA SER A 171 -26.08 10.57 32.19
C SER A 171 -25.96 11.68 31.15
N LEU A 172 -26.26 11.40 29.87
CA LEU A 172 -25.91 12.28 28.75
C LEU A 172 -26.85 13.49 28.60
N LEU A 173 -28.00 13.49 29.29
CA LEU A 173 -29.06 14.51 29.18
C LEU A 173 -29.20 15.38 30.43
N SER A 174 -28.31 15.27 31.41
CA SER A 174 -28.41 16.01 32.67
C SER A 174 -27.90 17.46 32.58
N THR A 175 -27.53 17.94 31.39
CA THR A 175 -27.03 19.30 31.18
C THR A 175 -28.11 20.12 30.48
N GLY A 176 -28.83 20.94 31.25
CA GLY A 176 -29.91 21.80 30.75
C GLY A 176 -29.40 22.88 29.80
N HIS A 177 -29.58 22.65 28.50
CA HIS A 177 -29.54 23.71 27.49
C HIS A 177 -30.96 23.93 26.96
N ASP A 178 -31.36 25.19 26.84
CA ASP A 178 -32.73 25.62 26.47
C ASP A 178 -33.13 25.32 25.01
N ILE A 179 -32.20 24.80 24.19
CA ILE A 179 -32.43 24.47 22.78
C ILE A 179 -32.05 23.01 22.53
N GLU A 180 -33.05 22.11 22.53
CA GLU A 180 -32.86 20.69 22.18
C GLU A 180 -32.70 20.58 20.66
N SER A 181 -31.52 20.17 20.17
CA SER A 181 -31.35 19.89 18.74
C SER A 181 -32.05 18.57 18.36
N VAL A 182 -32.36 18.39 17.06
CA VAL A 182 -32.89 17.11 16.55
C VAL A 182 -32.01 15.92 16.98
N PHE A 183 -30.70 16.12 17.06
CA PHE A 183 -29.73 15.10 17.44
C PHE A 183 -29.72 14.81 18.95
N ASP A 184 -30.04 15.79 19.78
CA ASP A 184 -30.24 15.57 21.22
C ASP A 184 -31.51 14.75 21.46
N THR A 185 -32.58 15.01 20.70
CA THR A 185 -33.77 14.16 20.69
C THR A 185 -33.46 12.73 20.25
N VAL A 186 -32.59 12.56 19.25
CA VAL A 186 -32.13 11.24 18.80
C VAL A 186 -31.41 10.50 19.93
N LEU A 187 -30.48 11.15 20.63
CA LEU A 187 -29.79 10.55 21.79
C LEU A 187 -30.78 10.19 22.90
N ARG A 188 -31.71 11.09 23.22
CA ARG A 188 -32.76 10.86 24.21
C ARG A 188 -33.73 9.75 23.87
N LYS A 189 -34.04 9.53 22.60
CA LYS A 189 -34.93 8.44 22.21
C LYS A 189 -34.21 7.10 22.07
N SER A 190 -32.90 7.12 21.84
CA SER A 190 -32.09 5.93 21.59
C SER A 190 -31.20 5.48 22.76
N TRP A 191 -31.15 6.21 23.87
CA TRP A 191 -30.23 5.97 25.00
C TRP A 191 -30.20 4.51 25.50
N ASP A 192 -31.37 3.85 25.54
CA ASP A 192 -31.55 2.48 26.05
C ASP A 192 -31.34 1.39 24.98
N MET A 193 -31.08 1.79 23.74
CA MET A 193 -30.77 0.85 22.66
C MET A 193 -29.39 0.25 22.89
N ASP A 194 -29.22 -1.00 22.47
CA ASP A 194 -27.92 -1.64 22.40
C ASP A 194 -27.00 -0.89 21.42
N ALA A 195 -25.82 -0.47 21.89
CA ALA A 195 -24.90 0.36 21.13
C ALA A 195 -24.43 -0.32 19.85
N VAL A 196 -24.05 -1.60 19.90
CA VAL A 196 -23.56 -2.33 18.72
C VAL A 196 -24.67 -2.43 17.66
N LYS A 197 -25.91 -2.71 18.08
CA LYS A 197 -27.05 -2.77 17.17
C LYS A 197 -27.38 -1.40 16.57
N PHE A 198 -27.33 -0.35 17.39
CA PHE A 198 -27.53 1.03 16.96
C PHE A 198 -26.48 1.45 15.94
N LEU A 199 -25.18 1.30 16.25
CA LEU A 199 -24.06 1.64 15.39
C LEU A 199 -24.13 0.89 14.06
N ARG A 200 -24.46 -0.42 14.07
CA ARG A 200 -24.62 -1.20 12.84
C ARG A 200 -25.74 -0.70 11.95
N SER A 201 -26.82 -0.22 12.55
CA SER A 201 -28.00 0.26 11.83
C SER A 201 -27.80 1.68 11.30
N ALA A 202 -27.06 2.50 12.06
CA ALA A 202 -26.68 3.86 11.69
C ALA A 202 -25.59 3.88 10.61
N ALA A 203 -24.70 2.89 10.58
CA ALA A 203 -23.64 2.78 9.58
C ALA A 203 -24.18 2.68 8.15
N HIS A 204 -23.30 3.01 7.19
CA HIS A 204 -23.59 2.93 5.77
C HIS A 204 -23.75 1.48 5.30
N TRP A 205 -24.68 1.28 4.37
CA TRP A 205 -25.01 -0.05 3.85
C TRP A 205 -24.16 -0.38 2.63
N LYS A 206 -23.57 -1.58 2.61
CA LYS A 206 -22.81 -2.06 1.45
C LYS A 206 -23.60 -2.04 0.13
N SER A 207 -24.92 -2.28 0.16
CA SER A 207 -25.77 -2.25 -1.03
C SER A 207 -25.96 -0.87 -1.65
N ARG A 208 -25.68 0.20 -0.89
CA ARG A 208 -25.73 1.58 -1.38
C ARG A 208 -24.35 2.13 -1.71
N MET A 209 -23.35 1.75 -0.91
CA MET A 209 -21.96 2.17 -1.11
C MET A 209 -21.29 1.49 -2.30
N ILE A 210 -21.58 0.21 -2.58
CA ILE A 210 -20.89 -0.57 -3.61
C ILE A 210 -21.84 -0.71 -4.80
N LEU A 211 -21.61 0.10 -5.83
CA LEU A 211 -22.43 0.12 -7.04
C LEU A 211 -21.96 -0.93 -8.05
N GLY A 212 -20.65 -1.17 -8.12
CA GLY A 212 -20.04 -2.14 -9.03
C GLY A 212 -18.79 -2.75 -8.43
N CYS A 213 -18.55 -4.03 -8.72
CA CYS A 213 -17.35 -4.75 -8.28
C CYS A 213 -16.95 -5.79 -9.32
N THR A 214 -15.69 -5.79 -9.72
CA THR A 214 -15.12 -6.77 -10.65
C THR A 214 -13.81 -7.30 -10.10
N TRP A 215 -13.72 -8.63 -10.02
CA TRP A 215 -12.50 -9.34 -9.62
C TRP A 215 -11.41 -9.27 -10.71
N PRO A 216 -10.14 -9.52 -10.36
CA PRO A 216 -9.00 -9.59 -11.29
C PRO A 216 -9.15 -10.55 -12.48
N ASN A 217 -10.06 -11.52 -12.41
CA ASN A 217 -10.35 -12.46 -13.50
C ASN A 217 -11.47 -11.96 -14.44
N GLY A 218 -11.99 -10.74 -14.22
CA GLY A 218 -13.11 -10.14 -14.95
C GLY A 218 -14.50 -10.55 -14.45
N THR A 219 -14.60 -11.43 -13.45
CA THR A 219 -15.91 -11.85 -12.91
C THR A 219 -16.50 -10.78 -11.99
N SER A 220 -17.81 -10.56 -12.07
CA SER A 220 -18.50 -9.65 -11.15
C SER A 220 -18.50 -10.23 -9.73
N CYS A 221 -18.11 -9.44 -8.73
CA CYS A 221 -18.21 -9.84 -7.33
C CYS A 221 -19.68 -9.86 -6.88
N LYS A 222 -20.01 -10.70 -5.90
CA LYS A 222 -21.34 -10.67 -5.29
C LYS A 222 -21.32 -9.76 -4.07
N LEU A 223 -22.44 -9.08 -3.82
CA LEU A 223 -22.58 -8.28 -2.60
C LEU A 223 -22.49 -9.15 -1.32
N SER A 224 -22.78 -10.46 -1.41
CA SER A 224 -22.61 -11.43 -0.31
C SER A 224 -21.17 -11.63 0.13
N ASP A 225 -20.21 -11.34 -0.76
CA ASP A 225 -18.79 -11.58 -0.54
C ASP A 225 -18.21 -10.54 0.43
N PHE A 226 -18.85 -9.37 0.51
CA PHE A 226 -18.53 -8.34 1.49
C PHE A 226 -19.04 -8.69 2.89
N LYS A 227 -18.14 -8.88 3.85
CA LYS A 227 -18.43 -9.14 5.26
C LYS A 227 -18.29 -7.88 6.10
N ALA A 228 -19.05 -7.80 7.17
CA ALA A 228 -18.98 -6.71 8.14
C ALA A 228 -17.70 -6.87 8.98
N VAL A 229 -16.85 -5.86 8.98
CA VAL A 229 -15.63 -5.82 9.81
C VAL A 229 -15.70 -4.58 10.69
N TRP A 230 -15.65 -4.80 12.00
CA TRP A 230 -15.62 -3.70 12.97
C TRP A 230 -14.20 -3.23 13.18
N THR A 231 -14.08 -1.92 13.33
CA THR A 231 -12.81 -1.26 13.53
C THR A 231 -12.92 -0.21 14.64
N THR A 232 -11.80 0.32 15.11
CA THR A 232 -11.76 1.35 16.16
C THR A 232 -12.38 2.70 15.73
N THR A 233 -12.70 2.90 14.45
CA THR A 233 -13.39 4.09 13.93
C THR A 233 -14.82 3.83 13.49
N GLY A 234 -15.27 2.57 13.38
CA GLY A 234 -16.62 2.23 12.95
C GLY A 234 -16.73 0.93 12.16
N LEU A 235 -17.87 0.74 11.50
CA LEU A 235 -18.15 -0.43 10.67
C LEU A 235 -17.62 -0.24 9.25
N CYS A 236 -16.91 -1.25 8.75
CA CYS A 236 -16.42 -1.33 7.38
C CYS A 236 -16.93 -2.61 6.70
N TRP A 237 -16.83 -2.65 5.37
CA TRP A 237 -17.22 -3.78 4.55
C TRP A 237 -16.01 -4.35 3.82
N ALA A 238 -15.63 -5.60 4.12
CA ALA A 238 -14.43 -6.23 3.61
C ALA A 238 -14.73 -7.39 2.66
N ILE A 239 -13.98 -7.49 1.57
CA ILE A 239 -14.01 -8.62 0.63
C ILE A 239 -12.74 -9.45 0.75
N ASN A 240 -12.81 -10.72 0.38
CA ASN A 240 -11.69 -11.68 0.46
C ASN A 240 -11.23 -11.99 1.90
N THR A 241 -12.16 -12.11 2.85
CA THR A 241 -11.85 -12.25 4.28
C THR A 241 -11.55 -13.69 4.74
N ASP A 242 -11.65 -14.69 3.87
CA ASP A 242 -11.48 -16.10 4.23
C ASP A 242 -9.98 -16.50 4.18
N PRO A 243 -9.35 -16.85 5.31
CA PRO A 243 -7.95 -17.27 5.32
C PRO A 243 -7.69 -18.62 4.65
N HIS A 244 -8.68 -19.50 4.59
CA HIS A 244 -8.51 -20.86 4.07
C HIS A 244 -8.63 -20.94 2.55
N ASN A 245 -9.32 -19.97 1.94
CA ASN A 245 -9.53 -19.92 0.50
C ASN A 245 -9.45 -18.46 -0.01
N PRO A 246 -8.26 -17.83 0.05
CA PRO A 246 -8.06 -16.50 -0.48
C PRO A 246 -8.12 -16.51 -2.01
N PHE A 247 -8.66 -15.44 -2.60
CA PHE A 247 -8.59 -15.24 -4.04
C PHE A 247 -7.12 -15.07 -4.47
N GLU A 248 -6.67 -15.80 -5.49
CA GLU A 248 -5.29 -15.73 -5.98
C GLU A 248 -5.18 -14.92 -7.29
N VAL A 249 -4.11 -14.16 -7.44
CA VAL A 249 -3.77 -13.41 -8.66
C VAL A 249 -2.46 -13.92 -9.28
N THR A 250 -2.42 -13.96 -10.61
CA THR A 250 -1.29 -14.51 -11.40
C THR A 250 -0.34 -13.45 -11.93
N GLY A 251 -0.68 -12.17 -11.82
CA GLY A 251 0.07 -11.09 -12.45
C GLY A 251 -0.26 -9.72 -11.85
N SER A 252 0.46 -8.70 -12.31
CA SER A 252 0.29 -7.31 -11.91
C SER A 252 -0.28 -6.47 -13.05
N GLY A 253 -0.91 -5.35 -12.73
CA GLY A 253 -1.51 -4.42 -13.69
C GLY A 253 -3.01 -4.23 -13.48
N GLU A 254 -3.59 -3.26 -14.21
CA GLU A 254 -5.00 -2.86 -14.06
C GLU A 254 -6.00 -3.99 -14.40
N GLY A 255 -5.59 -4.91 -15.29
CA GLY A 255 -6.36 -6.11 -15.64
C GLY A 255 -6.39 -7.16 -14.53
N HIS A 256 -5.47 -7.09 -13.57
CA HIS A 256 -5.35 -8.01 -12.44
C HIS A 256 -5.67 -7.34 -11.09
N GLY A 257 -6.33 -6.18 -11.12
CA GLY A 257 -6.78 -5.45 -9.93
C GLY A 257 -8.26 -5.67 -9.62
N LEU A 258 -8.64 -5.40 -8.37
CA LEU A 258 -10.04 -5.30 -7.97
C LEU A 258 -10.58 -3.94 -8.42
N ARG A 259 -11.63 -3.94 -9.25
CA ARG A 259 -12.27 -2.70 -9.72
C ARG A 259 -13.54 -2.46 -8.92
N LEU A 260 -13.65 -1.29 -8.31
CA LEU A 260 -14.78 -0.90 -7.49
C LEU A 260 -15.37 0.42 -7.99
N LEU A 261 -16.70 0.44 -8.15
CA LEU A 261 -17.46 1.67 -8.32
C LEU A 261 -18.20 1.95 -7.03
N LEU A 262 -17.84 3.04 -6.36
CA LEU A 262 -18.27 3.34 -5.01
C LEU A 262 -19.10 4.64 -4.95
N ASN A 263 -20.14 4.62 -4.12
CA ASN A 263 -20.92 5.78 -3.73
C ASN A 263 -20.53 6.18 -2.30
N VAL A 264 -20.00 7.39 -2.14
CA VAL A 264 -19.59 7.94 -0.84
C VAL A 264 -20.79 8.28 0.06
N GLU A 265 -21.99 8.46 -0.53
CA GLU A 265 -23.19 8.90 0.16
C GLU A 265 -22.98 10.23 0.93
N SER A 266 -22.39 11.24 0.29
CA SER A 266 -22.15 12.56 0.89
C SER A 266 -23.43 13.23 1.40
N TYR A 267 -24.58 12.97 0.77
CA TYR A 267 -25.91 13.45 1.20
C TYR A 267 -26.41 12.82 2.52
N GLU A 268 -25.80 11.74 3.01
CA GLU A 268 -26.10 11.12 4.31
C GLU A 268 -25.18 11.65 5.42
N ARG A 269 -24.31 12.60 5.11
CA ARG A 269 -23.33 13.15 6.04
C ARG A 269 -24.00 14.01 7.11
N VAL A 270 -23.52 13.87 8.34
CA VAL A 270 -23.94 14.72 9.47
C VAL A 270 -22.94 15.87 9.62
N ASP A 271 -23.29 17.02 9.02
CA ASP A 271 -22.51 18.26 9.12
C ASP A 271 -22.90 19.13 10.32
N ALA A 272 -24.05 18.84 10.93
CA ALA A 272 -24.50 19.53 12.13
C ALA A 272 -23.45 19.48 13.26
N CYS A 273 -23.26 20.62 13.94
CA CYS A 273 -22.34 20.83 15.04
C CYS A 273 -22.77 20.11 16.33
N THR A 274 -22.94 18.79 16.25
CA THR A 274 -23.33 17.94 17.38
C THR A 274 -22.10 17.38 18.07
N LYS A 275 -22.16 17.22 19.39
CA LYS A 275 -21.04 16.69 20.16
C LYS A 275 -20.68 15.25 19.81
N HIS A 276 -21.68 14.44 19.46
CA HIS A 276 -21.56 12.98 19.37
C HIS A 276 -21.66 12.42 17.95
N PHE A 277 -22.39 13.07 17.03
CA PHE A 277 -22.60 12.58 15.67
C PHE A 277 -21.84 13.37 14.60
N ARG A 278 -21.20 14.51 14.93
CA ARG A 278 -20.48 15.34 13.96
C ARG A 278 -19.35 14.56 13.30
N THR A 279 -19.35 14.58 11.97
CA THR A 279 -18.27 13.96 11.18
C THR A 279 -17.08 14.90 11.06
N LYS A 280 -15.94 14.51 11.64
CA LYS A 280 -14.71 15.34 11.63
C LYS A 280 -13.83 15.14 10.40
N SER A 281 -13.92 13.99 9.76
CA SER A 281 -13.12 13.66 8.58
C SER A 281 -13.72 14.28 7.32
N LEU A 282 -12.89 14.56 6.31
CA LEU A 282 -13.35 15.00 5.00
C LEU A 282 -14.23 13.92 4.33
N PRO A 283 -15.20 14.33 3.48
CA PRO A 283 -15.98 13.39 2.69
C PRO A 283 -15.09 12.47 1.85
N GLY A 284 -15.35 11.16 1.91
CA GLY A 284 -14.54 10.15 1.24
C GLY A 284 -14.69 8.78 1.87
N LEU A 285 -13.98 7.81 1.29
CA LEU A 285 -13.93 6.43 1.75
C LEU A 285 -12.50 6.07 2.12
N LYS A 286 -12.31 5.42 3.27
CA LYS A 286 -11.02 4.87 3.66
C LYS A 286 -10.94 3.41 3.27
N ILE A 287 -9.95 3.08 2.44
CA ILE A 287 -9.66 1.72 1.97
C ILE A 287 -8.53 1.14 2.81
N LEU A 288 -8.77 -0.01 3.44
CA LEU A 288 -7.79 -0.75 4.23
C LEU A 288 -7.38 -2.00 3.46
N ILE A 289 -6.08 -2.26 3.39
CA ILE A 289 -5.50 -3.44 2.71
C ILE A 289 -4.69 -4.19 3.76
N TYR A 290 -5.06 -5.46 4.02
CA TYR A 290 -4.42 -6.27 5.05
C TYR A 290 -4.55 -7.77 4.74
N ASN A 291 -3.82 -8.61 5.47
CA ASN A 291 -3.87 -10.06 5.34
C ASN A 291 -5.18 -10.60 5.96
N GLN A 292 -5.75 -11.65 5.37
CA GLN A 292 -6.93 -12.36 5.87
C GLN A 292 -6.84 -12.76 7.34
N THR A 293 -5.63 -13.07 7.80
CA THR A 293 -5.36 -13.51 9.18
C THR A 293 -5.19 -12.35 10.16
N ASP A 294 -5.07 -11.12 9.67
CA ASP A 294 -4.89 -9.92 10.49
C ASP A 294 -6.19 -9.17 10.72
N ILE A 295 -6.21 -8.34 11.76
CA ILE A 295 -7.38 -7.51 12.12
C ILE A 295 -7.04 -6.04 11.87
N PRO A 296 -7.88 -5.30 11.13
CA PRO A 296 -7.57 -3.92 10.79
C PRO A 296 -7.76 -2.98 11.99
N ASP A 297 -6.66 -2.39 12.47
CA ASP A 297 -6.74 -1.24 13.39
C ASP A 297 -6.92 0.06 12.57
N SER A 298 -8.19 0.47 12.41
CA SER A 298 -8.64 1.44 11.41
C SER A 298 -8.05 2.84 11.46
N SER A 299 -7.41 3.31 12.54
CA SER A 299 -7.06 4.73 12.61
C SER A 299 -5.87 5.12 11.73
N LEU A 300 -4.91 4.23 11.47
CA LEU A 300 -3.61 4.64 10.89
C LEU A 300 -3.24 4.03 9.53
N ASN A 301 -3.81 2.87 9.14
CA ASN A 301 -3.25 2.06 8.04
C ASN A 301 -4.12 2.02 6.76
N GLY A 302 -4.67 3.16 6.31
CA GLY A 302 -5.58 3.18 5.17
C GLY A 302 -5.38 4.32 4.19
N VAL A 303 -5.75 4.07 2.92
CA VAL A 303 -5.77 5.06 1.83
C VAL A 303 -7.11 5.78 1.82
N ASN A 304 -7.11 7.11 1.79
CA ASN A 304 -8.34 7.89 1.72
C ASN A 304 -8.67 8.22 0.26
N VAL A 305 -9.88 7.86 -0.18
CA VAL A 305 -10.38 8.04 -1.54
C VAL A 305 -11.46 9.13 -1.52
N PRO A 306 -11.21 10.31 -2.12
CA PRO A 306 -12.20 11.39 -2.19
C PRO A 306 -13.30 11.08 -3.21
N SER A 307 -14.44 11.77 -3.09
CA SER A 307 -15.50 11.72 -4.10
C SER A 307 -15.11 12.45 -5.39
N GLY A 308 -15.58 11.97 -6.55
CA GLY A 308 -15.38 12.63 -7.85
C GLY A 308 -14.05 12.31 -8.55
N TYR A 309 -13.29 11.35 -8.02
CA TYR A 309 -12.03 10.89 -8.58
C TYR A 309 -12.04 9.39 -8.86
N SER A 310 -11.36 9.02 -9.93
CA SER A 310 -10.98 7.64 -10.23
C SER A 310 -9.56 7.45 -9.73
N MET A 311 -9.37 6.47 -8.85
CA MET A 311 -8.11 6.30 -8.15
C MET A 311 -7.57 4.88 -8.33
N ASP A 312 -6.33 4.77 -8.78
CA ASP A 312 -5.60 3.52 -8.87
C ASP A 312 -4.71 3.39 -7.63
N ILE A 313 -4.86 2.27 -6.92
CA ILE A 313 -4.13 1.97 -5.68
C ILE A 313 -3.21 0.77 -5.95
N PRO A 314 -2.04 0.98 -6.58
CA PRO A 314 -1.04 -0.07 -6.65
C PRO A 314 -0.46 -0.31 -5.26
N PHE A 315 -0.14 -1.56 -4.94
CA PHE A 315 0.45 -1.91 -3.66
C PHE A 315 1.54 -2.97 -3.82
N LYS A 316 2.52 -2.94 -2.91
CA LYS A 316 3.57 -3.95 -2.78
C LYS A 316 3.33 -4.77 -1.53
N MET A 317 3.36 -6.09 -1.70
CA MET A 317 3.37 -7.05 -0.60
C MET A 317 4.80 -7.24 -0.09
N GLN A 318 4.99 -7.22 1.22
CA GLN A 318 6.27 -7.47 1.88
C GLN A 318 6.10 -8.48 3.01
N HIS A 319 6.75 -9.62 2.91
CA HIS A 319 6.87 -10.56 4.02
C HIS A 319 7.98 -10.06 4.95
N ARG A 320 7.64 -9.85 6.22
CA ARG A 320 8.59 -9.42 7.25
C ARG A 320 8.74 -10.52 8.28
N SER A 321 9.98 -10.96 8.48
CA SER A 321 10.35 -11.84 9.57
C SER A 321 11.34 -11.09 10.46
N LYS A 322 10.97 -10.94 11.73
CA LYS A 322 11.78 -10.33 12.77
C LYS A 322 12.30 -11.40 13.72
N LEU A 323 13.42 -11.13 14.36
CA LEU A 323 13.93 -11.98 15.43
C LEU A 323 13.08 -11.80 16.70
N PRO A 324 12.74 -12.89 17.41
CA PRO A 324 11.99 -12.81 18.65
C PRO A 324 12.77 -12.04 19.71
N GLY A 325 12.06 -11.27 20.54
CA GLY A 325 12.69 -10.47 21.59
C GLY A 325 11.79 -9.37 22.11
N VAL A 326 12.35 -8.19 22.37
CA VAL A 326 11.64 -7.06 22.96
C VAL A 326 10.53 -6.50 22.06
N HIS A 327 10.62 -6.70 20.74
CA HIS A 327 9.77 -6.03 19.76
C HIS A 327 8.71 -6.92 19.10
N CYS A 328 8.81 -8.24 19.22
CA CYS A 328 7.84 -9.16 18.62
C CYS A 328 7.81 -10.50 19.36
N ILE A 329 6.69 -11.20 19.22
CA ILE A 329 6.46 -12.54 19.78
C ILE A 329 6.44 -13.55 18.63
N GLU A 330 7.17 -14.65 18.77
CA GLU A 330 7.08 -15.79 17.88
C GLU A 330 5.81 -16.60 18.20
N GLU A 331 4.98 -16.85 17.18
CA GLU A 331 3.72 -17.59 17.33
C GLU A 331 4.00 -19.09 17.52
N ASN A 332 3.53 -19.65 18.64
CA ASN A 332 3.49 -21.10 18.86
C ASN A 332 2.29 -21.74 18.14
N ASP A 333 2.31 -23.06 17.92
CA ASP A 333 1.21 -23.79 17.27
C ASP A 333 -0.16 -23.53 17.95
N GLU A 334 -0.20 -23.48 19.29
CA GLU A 334 -1.40 -23.15 20.07
C GLU A 334 -1.94 -21.73 19.77
N GLN A 335 -1.06 -20.76 19.52
CA GLN A 335 -1.43 -19.38 19.22
C GLN A 335 -1.93 -19.24 17.78
N ILE A 336 -1.40 -20.05 16.86
CA ILE A 336 -1.88 -20.16 15.48
C ILE A 336 -3.30 -20.75 15.46
N GLU A 337 -3.56 -21.80 16.25
CA GLU A 337 -4.90 -22.37 16.40
C GLU A 337 -5.88 -21.37 17.05
N ALA A 338 -5.40 -20.57 18.01
CA ALA A 338 -6.18 -19.52 18.66
C ALA A 338 -6.54 -18.33 17.77
N SER A 339 -5.93 -18.19 16.58
CA SER A 339 -6.11 -17.04 15.67
C SER A 339 -7.56 -16.75 15.27
N THR A 340 -8.43 -17.76 15.33
CA THR A 340 -9.84 -17.66 14.94
C THR A 340 -10.76 -17.11 16.02
N ASP A 341 -10.38 -17.20 17.31
CA ASP A 341 -11.20 -16.72 18.43
C ASP A 341 -10.69 -15.37 18.96
N PHE A 342 -11.52 -14.34 18.81
CA PHE A 342 -11.27 -13.00 19.34
C PHE A 342 -11.05 -12.98 20.86
N ASN A 343 -11.78 -13.82 21.60
CA ASN A 343 -11.73 -13.83 23.06
C ASN A 343 -10.62 -14.72 23.63
N ASN A 344 -9.90 -15.48 22.81
CA ASN A 344 -8.80 -16.29 23.29
C ASN A 344 -7.59 -15.41 23.65
N PRO A 345 -7.09 -15.41 24.90
CA PRO A 345 -5.91 -14.65 25.30
C PRO A 345 -4.64 -14.99 24.52
N GLU A 346 -4.54 -16.20 23.97
CA GLU A 346 -3.42 -16.64 23.15
C GLU A 346 -3.43 -16.03 21.73
N ASN A 347 -4.53 -15.40 21.33
CA ASN A 347 -4.61 -14.72 20.04
C ASN A 347 -3.92 -13.34 20.11
N ILE A 348 -2.61 -13.33 19.83
CA ILE A 348 -1.79 -12.11 19.88
C ILE A 348 -2.25 -11.04 18.88
N ARG A 349 -2.85 -11.43 17.75
CA ARG A 349 -3.32 -10.51 16.70
C ARG A 349 -4.51 -9.67 17.15
N THR A 350 -5.28 -10.17 18.10
CA THR A 350 -6.42 -9.46 18.70
C THR A 350 -6.06 -8.64 19.94
N CYS A 351 -4.82 -8.72 20.43
CA CYS A 351 -4.40 -8.13 21.72
C CYS A 351 -4.72 -6.63 21.81
N THR A 352 -4.39 -5.87 20.76
CA THR A 352 -4.61 -4.42 20.71
C THR A 352 -6.10 -4.09 20.90
N LEU A 353 -6.97 -4.75 20.14
CA LEU A 353 -8.41 -4.55 20.20
C LEU A 353 -9.03 -5.05 21.49
N ARG A 354 -8.54 -6.18 22.03
CA ARG A 354 -8.93 -6.67 23.36
C ARG A 354 -8.58 -5.66 24.45
N ARG A 355 -7.42 -4.99 24.38
CA ARG A 355 -7.05 -3.94 25.34
C ARG A 355 -8.04 -2.77 25.30
N TYR A 356 -8.46 -2.34 24.11
CA TYR A 356 -9.55 -1.36 23.97
C TYR A 356 -10.83 -1.85 24.65
N MET A 357 -11.23 -3.11 24.43
CA MET A 357 -12.45 -3.66 25.03
C MET A 357 -12.35 -3.80 26.56
N THR A 358 -11.21 -4.25 27.09
CA THR A 358 -10.97 -4.36 28.53
C THR A 358 -11.03 -2.99 29.21
N GLU A 359 -10.47 -1.95 28.59
CA GLU A 359 -10.55 -0.59 29.15
C GLU A 359 -12.00 -0.09 29.20
N VAL A 360 -12.81 -0.38 28.18
CA VAL A 360 -14.24 -0.07 28.18
C VAL A 360 -14.97 -0.85 29.28
N GLU A 361 -14.66 -2.13 29.48
CA GLU A 361 -15.27 -2.98 30.51
C GLU A 361 -14.92 -2.50 31.93
N ASN A 362 -13.68 -2.08 32.15
CA ASN A 362 -13.20 -1.57 33.44
C ASN A 362 -13.76 -0.18 33.76
N SER A 363 -13.74 0.73 32.78
CA SER A 363 -14.16 2.12 32.98
C SER A 363 -15.68 2.33 32.93
N CYS A 364 -16.40 1.55 32.11
CA CYS A 364 -17.82 1.78 31.81
C CYS A 364 -18.75 0.66 32.29
N HIS A 365 -18.22 -0.44 32.85
CA HIS A 365 -18.99 -1.60 33.33
C HIS A 365 -19.97 -2.17 32.30
N CYS A 366 -19.60 -2.13 31.03
CA CYS A 366 -20.36 -2.68 29.92
C CYS A 366 -19.41 -3.20 28.84
N THR A 367 -19.88 -4.07 27.95
CA THR A 367 -19.02 -4.70 26.94
C THR A 367 -19.47 -4.43 25.51
N LEU A 368 -18.48 -4.24 24.62
CA LEU A 368 -18.64 -4.09 23.18
C LEU A 368 -18.09 -5.30 22.40
N ARG A 369 -17.60 -6.35 23.08
CA ARG A 369 -16.94 -7.52 22.46
C ARG A 369 -17.81 -8.22 21.43
N ARG A 370 -19.13 -8.18 21.59
CA ARG A 370 -20.09 -8.76 20.65
C ARG A 370 -19.97 -8.21 19.22
N ALA A 371 -19.39 -7.03 19.04
CA ALA A 371 -19.11 -6.51 17.70
C ALA A 371 -18.06 -7.35 16.96
N TYR A 372 -17.09 -7.92 17.68
CA TYR A 372 -15.93 -8.61 17.10
C TYR A 372 -16.04 -10.13 17.12
N THR A 373 -17.02 -10.69 17.83
CA THR A 373 -17.25 -12.13 17.92
C THR A 373 -18.33 -12.56 16.93
N SER A 374 -18.03 -13.50 16.03
CA SER A 374 -18.98 -14.06 15.06
C SER A 374 -19.89 -15.14 15.65
N ASN A 375 -19.48 -15.78 16.74
CA ASN A 375 -20.15 -16.95 17.31
C ASN A 375 -21.03 -16.65 18.53
N SER A 376 -22.00 -17.53 18.74
CA SER A 376 -22.97 -17.59 19.85
C SER A 376 -22.35 -17.70 21.25
N THR A 377 -21.02 -17.71 21.39
CA THR A 377 -20.30 -17.61 22.68
C THR A 377 -20.51 -16.28 23.39
N ALA A 378 -21.15 -15.31 22.73
CA ALA A 378 -21.72 -14.12 23.37
C ALA A 378 -22.75 -14.45 24.49
N SER A 379 -23.23 -15.69 24.59
CA SER A 379 -24.08 -16.17 25.69
C SER A 379 -23.36 -16.36 27.03
N ASN A 380 -22.03 -16.45 27.04
CA ASN A 380 -21.21 -16.57 28.25
C ASN A 380 -20.52 -15.25 28.65
N LEU A 381 -21.00 -14.13 28.14
CA LEU A 381 -20.50 -12.82 28.51
C LEU A 381 -21.08 -12.46 29.89
N LYS A 382 -20.23 -12.47 30.92
CA LYS A 382 -20.61 -12.10 32.31
C LYS A 382 -21.15 -10.67 32.44
N MET A 383 -20.98 -9.82 31.42
CA MET A 383 -21.29 -8.39 31.42
C MET A 383 -22.34 -8.04 30.36
N SER A 384 -23.25 -7.12 30.70
CA SER A 384 -24.27 -6.62 29.77
C SER A 384 -23.66 -5.77 28.64
N ALA A 385 -24.28 -5.84 27.45
CA ALA A 385 -23.87 -5.03 26.31
C ALA A 385 -24.06 -3.53 26.61
N CYS A 386 -23.11 -2.70 26.17
CA CYS A 386 -23.23 -1.25 26.33
C CYS A 386 -24.46 -0.71 25.60
N ASN A 387 -25.19 0.19 26.26
CA ASN A 387 -26.24 0.97 25.61
C ASN A 387 -25.67 2.24 24.92
N VAL A 388 -26.50 2.96 24.18
CA VAL A 388 -26.10 4.17 23.44
C VAL A 388 -25.57 5.26 24.39
N ASP A 389 -26.19 5.44 25.57
CA ASP A 389 -25.75 6.40 26.59
C ASP A 389 -24.33 6.11 27.08
N GLN A 390 -24.06 4.86 27.46
CA GLN A 390 -22.75 4.39 27.90
C GLN A 390 -21.70 4.50 26.79
N TYR A 391 -22.09 4.25 25.54
CA TYR A 391 -21.17 4.35 24.41
C TYR A 391 -20.67 5.78 24.19
N PHE A 392 -21.58 6.74 24.07
CA PHE A 392 -21.24 8.15 23.82
C PHE A 392 -20.75 8.88 25.09
N GLY A 393 -21.25 8.49 26.26
CA GLY A 393 -20.89 9.09 27.54
C GLY A 393 -19.53 8.64 28.07
N CYS A 394 -19.19 7.36 27.88
CA CYS A 394 -18.02 6.71 28.49
C CYS A 394 -17.13 5.96 27.47
N ALA A 395 -17.66 4.99 26.72
CA ALA A 395 -16.84 4.05 25.95
C ALA A 395 -15.95 4.73 24.90
N GLN A 396 -16.45 5.74 24.18
CA GLN A 396 -15.64 6.51 23.24
C GLN A 396 -14.43 7.20 23.89
N LYS A 397 -14.62 7.74 25.11
CA LYS A 397 -13.53 8.38 25.87
C LYS A 397 -12.52 7.36 26.37
N ALA A 398 -13.00 6.21 26.86
CA ALA A 398 -12.16 5.09 27.28
C ALA A 398 -11.29 4.58 26.12
N MET A 399 -11.87 4.37 24.93
CA MET A 399 -11.12 3.98 23.74
C MET A 399 -10.13 5.06 23.30
N LYS A 400 -10.51 6.35 23.40
CA LYS A 400 -9.60 7.46 23.07
C LYS A 400 -8.37 7.47 23.99
N ARG A 401 -8.54 7.20 25.29
CA ARG A 401 -7.42 7.12 26.25
C ARG A 401 -6.42 6.04 25.86
N VAL A 402 -6.86 4.83 25.54
CA VAL A 402 -5.97 3.74 25.09
C VAL A 402 -5.22 4.11 23.81
N ARG A 403 -5.87 4.84 22.89
CA ARG A 403 -5.23 5.33 21.67
C ARG A 403 -4.12 6.35 21.96
N GLU A 404 -4.31 7.22 22.95
CA GLU A 404 -3.32 8.22 23.37
C GLU A 404 -2.17 7.60 24.17
N GLU A 405 -2.46 6.63 25.03
CA GLU A 405 -1.43 5.88 25.79
C GLU A 405 -0.58 4.95 24.91
N GLY A 406 -1.15 4.47 23.80
CA GLY A 406 -0.54 3.49 22.94
C GLY A 406 -0.58 2.05 23.52
N THR A 407 -0.61 1.07 22.61
CA THR A 407 -0.72 -0.35 22.97
C THR A 407 0.59 -1.13 22.88
N ALA A 408 1.64 -0.53 22.29
CA ALA A 408 2.89 -1.20 21.96
C ALA A 408 3.68 -1.73 23.17
N SER A 409 3.49 -1.14 24.36
CA SER A 409 4.15 -1.60 25.59
C SER A 409 3.55 -2.87 26.19
N THR A 410 2.31 -3.22 25.82
CA THR A 410 1.58 -4.38 26.37
C THR A 410 1.29 -5.43 25.31
N CYS A 411 1.02 -5.00 24.07
CA CYS A 411 0.71 -5.87 22.95
C CYS A 411 1.84 -5.77 21.92
N LEU A 412 2.68 -6.80 21.89
CA LEU A 412 3.71 -6.94 20.87
C LEU A 412 3.12 -7.60 19.60
N PRO A 413 3.50 -7.15 18.40
CA PRO A 413 3.07 -7.77 17.15
C PRO A 413 3.75 -9.14 16.93
N PRO A 414 3.19 -9.98 16.03
CA PRO A 414 3.86 -11.20 15.60
C PRO A 414 5.21 -10.89 14.93
N CYS A 415 6.19 -11.79 15.11
CA CYS A 415 7.47 -11.66 14.43
C CYS A 415 7.40 -11.89 12.92
N LYS A 416 6.42 -12.68 12.46
CA LYS A 416 6.11 -12.87 11.04
C LYS A 416 4.86 -12.06 10.68
N SER A 417 4.99 -11.09 9.78
CA SER A 417 3.86 -10.29 9.30
C SER A 417 3.93 -10.08 7.79
N ILE A 418 2.78 -9.79 7.17
CA ILE A 418 2.71 -9.39 5.76
C ILE A 418 2.22 -7.95 5.71
N ASP A 419 3.09 -7.06 5.23
CA ASP A 419 2.80 -5.64 5.14
C ASP A 419 2.45 -5.28 3.69
N TYR A 420 1.39 -4.48 3.52
CA TYR A 420 0.95 -3.96 2.23
C TYR A 420 1.26 -2.47 2.18
N THR A 421 2.22 -2.09 1.32
CA THR A 421 2.56 -0.68 1.09
C THR A 421 1.82 -0.21 -0.16
N ALA A 422 0.85 0.69 0.00
CA ALA A 422 0.03 1.21 -1.09
C ALA A 422 0.50 2.59 -1.55
N TRP A 423 0.42 2.85 -2.85
CA TRP A 423 0.59 4.17 -3.46
C TRP A 423 -0.74 4.67 -4.00
N GLN A 424 -0.78 5.96 -4.33
CA GLN A 424 -1.99 6.67 -4.71
C GLN A 424 -1.76 7.36 -6.05
N ASP A 425 -2.54 6.96 -7.06
CA ASP A 425 -2.62 7.66 -8.34
C ASP A 425 -4.07 8.05 -8.61
N MET A 426 -4.32 9.30 -8.97
CA MET A 426 -5.66 9.89 -8.94
C MET A 426 -5.94 10.71 -10.19
N ASN A 427 -7.05 10.39 -10.85
CA ASN A 427 -7.58 11.08 -12.01
C ASN A 427 -8.98 11.62 -11.71
N ARG A 428 -9.33 12.79 -12.27
CA ARG A 428 -10.70 13.32 -12.13
C ARG A 428 -11.67 12.44 -12.90
N LEU A 429 -12.78 12.03 -12.28
CA LEU A 429 -13.84 11.33 -13.00
C LEU A 429 -14.47 12.30 -14.02
N PRO A 430 -14.60 11.92 -15.30
CA PRO A 430 -15.21 12.78 -16.31
C PRO A 430 -16.68 13.03 -15.95
N GLN A 431 -17.04 14.32 -15.77
CA GLN A 431 -18.37 14.76 -15.36
C GLN A 431 -19.48 14.32 -16.35
N ASN A 432 -19.12 14.10 -17.62
CA ASN A 432 -20.04 13.60 -18.65
C ASN A 432 -20.51 12.15 -18.41
N LEU A 433 -19.79 11.37 -17.61
CA LEU A 433 -20.11 9.96 -17.34
C LEU A 433 -20.99 9.79 -16.08
N MET A 434 -20.87 10.72 -15.13
CA MET A 434 -21.69 10.81 -13.92
C MET A 434 -21.89 12.30 -13.58
N PRO A 435 -22.97 12.96 -14.03
CA PRO A 435 -23.26 14.31 -13.61
C PRO A 435 -23.40 14.34 -12.09
N ALA A 436 -22.83 15.36 -11.45
CA ALA A 436 -23.06 15.59 -10.03
C ALA A 436 -24.58 15.70 -9.82
N LEU A 437 -25.13 14.95 -8.86
CA LEU A 437 -26.58 14.97 -8.61
C LEU A 437 -27.08 16.35 -8.14
N ILE A 438 -26.14 17.25 -7.80
CA ILE A 438 -26.35 18.65 -7.44
C ILE A 438 -25.19 19.41 -8.10
N GLU A 439 -25.44 20.09 -9.21
CA GLU A 439 -24.57 21.18 -9.65
C GLU A 439 -24.92 22.37 -8.76
N GLU A 440 -23.98 22.82 -7.92
CA GLU A 440 -24.00 24.20 -7.45
C GLU A 440 -23.70 25.04 -8.69
N GLN A 441 -24.75 25.44 -9.40
CA GLN A 441 -24.62 26.50 -10.37
C GLN A 441 -24.30 27.76 -9.57
N GLU A 442 -23.06 28.24 -9.69
CA GLU A 442 -22.78 29.66 -9.63
C GLU A 442 -23.63 30.29 -10.74
N GLU A 443 -24.87 30.68 -10.43
CA GLU A 443 -25.59 31.63 -11.26
C GLU A 443 -24.82 32.95 -11.13
N ASP A 444 -24.02 33.26 -12.15
CA ASP A 444 -23.60 34.63 -12.43
C ASP A 444 -24.90 35.45 -12.60
N ASP A 445 -25.34 36.09 -11.51
CA ASP A 445 -26.43 37.06 -11.51
C ASP A 445 -25.99 38.31 -12.30
N GLU A 446 -25.88 38.21 -13.62
CA GLU A 446 -25.97 39.36 -14.52
C GLU A 446 -27.42 39.49 -15.00
N ASP A 447 -27.99 40.64 -14.63
CA ASP A 447 -29.25 41.24 -15.13
C ASP A 447 -30.57 40.79 -14.47
N ASP A 448 -30.94 41.48 -13.38
CA ASP A 448 -32.21 42.21 -13.25
C ASP A 448 -32.32 42.86 -11.84
N VAL A 449 -31.72 44.05 -11.67
CA VAL A 449 -32.00 44.93 -10.52
C VAL A 449 -32.86 46.10 -10.99
N ASP A 450 -34.18 45.92 -10.93
CA ASP A 450 -35.07 47.05 -10.67
C ASP A 450 -35.11 47.28 -9.15
N ASN A 451 -34.75 48.50 -8.77
CA ASN A 451 -34.60 49.04 -7.42
C ASN A 451 -35.72 48.63 -6.45
N GLU A 452 -35.37 47.89 -5.39
CA GLU A 452 -35.91 48.15 -4.05
C GLU A 452 -34.76 48.12 -3.04
N GLU A 453 -34.43 49.34 -2.59
CA GLU A 453 -33.46 49.69 -1.57
C GLU A 453 -33.92 49.16 -0.20
N LEU A 454 -33.23 48.16 0.33
CA LEU A 454 -33.24 47.84 1.75
C LEU A 454 -31.80 47.60 2.20
N ASP A 455 -31.29 48.59 2.93
CA ASP A 455 -30.06 48.53 3.72
C ASP A 455 -30.03 47.27 4.58
N GLU A 456 -29.01 46.44 4.42
CA GLU A 456 -28.42 45.71 5.55
C GLU A 456 -27.00 45.23 5.21
N ASN A 457 -26.04 45.74 5.98
CA ASN A 457 -24.67 45.23 6.04
C ASN A 457 -24.70 43.73 6.36
N VAL A 458 -24.56 42.88 5.35
CA VAL A 458 -24.06 41.53 5.53
C VAL A 458 -22.96 41.32 4.51
N SER A 459 -21.72 41.34 5.00
CA SER A 459 -20.56 40.93 4.23
C SER A 459 -20.76 39.48 3.81
N PHE A 460 -21.18 39.26 2.58
CA PHE A 460 -21.12 37.96 1.93
C PHE A 460 -19.66 37.69 1.60
N SER A 461 -18.99 36.96 2.50
CA SER A 461 -17.67 36.43 2.22
C SER A 461 -17.82 35.35 1.16
N THR A 462 -17.20 35.61 0.01
CA THR A 462 -16.89 34.64 -1.03
C THR A 462 -16.30 33.37 -0.40
N VAL A 463 -17.03 32.26 -0.45
CA VAL A 463 -16.56 30.95 0.03
C VAL A 463 -15.59 30.40 -1.00
N SER A 464 -14.32 30.83 -0.90
CA SER A 464 -13.20 30.13 -1.49
C SER A 464 -13.07 28.77 -0.80
N GLY A 465 -12.98 27.71 -1.59
CA GLY A 465 -12.76 26.35 -1.11
C GLY A 465 -11.59 26.30 -0.10
N GLY A 466 -11.88 25.83 1.11
CA GLY A 466 -10.86 25.60 2.13
C GLY A 466 -11.20 26.03 3.56
N GLU A 467 -12.34 26.64 3.83
CA GLU A 467 -12.63 27.11 5.19
C GLU A 467 -13.26 26.02 6.06
N THR A 468 -12.54 25.66 7.11
CA THR A 468 -13.04 24.89 8.24
C THR A 468 -14.24 25.60 8.85
N PHE A 469 -15.45 25.04 8.68
CA PHE A 469 -16.67 25.50 9.32
C PHE A 469 -16.46 25.66 10.84
N SER A 470 -16.29 26.91 11.27
CA SER A 470 -16.39 27.31 12.68
C SER A 470 -17.85 27.17 13.08
N CYS A 471 -18.11 26.38 14.11
CA CYS A 471 -19.45 26.22 14.66
C CYS A 471 -19.80 27.48 15.45
N GLU A 472 -20.39 28.47 14.78
CA GLU A 472 -21.30 29.38 15.47
C GLU A 472 -22.64 28.68 15.68
N ASP A 473 -23.32 29.06 16.77
CA ASP A 473 -24.44 28.34 17.35
C ASP A 473 -25.49 27.96 16.31
N SER A 474 -26.00 26.73 16.43
CA SER A 474 -26.99 26.16 15.52
C SER A 474 -28.31 26.92 15.64
N ALA A 475 -28.42 28.08 14.97
CA ALA A 475 -29.67 28.80 14.82
C ALA A 475 -30.60 27.96 13.94
N TYR A 476 -31.79 27.66 14.44
CA TYR A 476 -32.85 27.11 13.62
C TYR A 476 -33.15 28.09 12.48
N LEU A 477 -33.21 27.58 11.25
CA LEU A 477 -33.63 28.37 10.10
C LEU A 477 -35.06 28.88 10.33
N ASP A 478 -35.29 30.16 10.07
CA ASP A 478 -36.62 30.77 10.15
C ASP A 478 -37.59 30.05 9.18
N GLU A 479 -38.88 30.03 9.50
CA GLU A 479 -39.90 29.36 8.69
C GLU A 479 -39.92 29.89 7.25
N LYS A 480 -39.63 31.18 7.07
CA LYS A 480 -39.48 31.81 5.75
C LYS A 480 -38.24 31.30 5.00
N GLN A 481 -37.13 31.08 5.69
CA GLN A 481 -35.90 30.50 5.12
C GLN A 481 -36.15 29.05 4.69
N VAL A 482 -36.81 28.26 5.53
CA VAL A 482 -37.19 26.87 5.20
C VAL A 482 -38.10 26.81 3.97
N MET A 483 -39.07 27.72 3.87
CA MET A 483 -39.95 27.80 2.69
C MET A 483 -39.19 28.21 1.42
N ARG A 484 -38.24 29.14 1.52
CA ARG A 484 -37.37 29.53 0.40
C ARG A 484 -36.52 28.34 -0.07
N ILE A 485 -35.83 27.67 0.85
CA ILE A 485 -35.02 26.48 0.56
C ILE A 485 -35.84 25.36 -0.09
N LYS A 486 -37.06 25.09 0.41
CA LYS A 486 -37.96 24.09 -0.20
C LYS A 486 -38.35 24.46 -1.63
N ARG A 487 -38.62 25.74 -1.89
CA ARG A 487 -38.99 26.23 -3.22
C ARG A 487 -37.80 26.11 -4.18
N ASP A 488 -36.61 26.49 -3.73
CA ASP A 488 -35.40 26.46 -4.55
C ASP A 488 -34.97 25.00 -4.83
N ALA A 489 -35.08 24.11 -3.83
CA ALA A 489 -34.88 22.67 -4.02
C ALA A 489 -35.89 22.07 -5.01
N HIS A 490 -37.15 22.52 -5.00
CA HIS A 490 -38.16 22.08 -5.96
C HIS A 490 -37.84 22.56 -7.39
N ARG A 491 -37.42 23.81 -7.53
CA ARG A 491 -36.97 24.37 -8.82
C ARG A 491 -35.75 23.61 -9.36
N ALA A 492 -34.76 23.32 -8.51
CA ALA A 492 -33.60 22.52 -8.90
C ALA A 492 -33.98 21.11 -9.36
N TYR A 493 -34.91 20.45 -8.65
CA TYR A 493 -35.44 19.15 -9.07
C TYR A 493 -36.14 19.21 -10.43
N GLU A 494 -36.95 20.24 -10.70
CA GLU A 494 -37.58 20.42 -12.01
C GLU A 494 -36.55 20.65 -13.12
N MET A 495 -35.52 21.46 -12.87
CA MET A 495 -34.43 21.69 -13.83
C MET A 495 -33.69 20.39 -14.15
N GLN A 496 -33.38 19.59 -13.12
CA GLN A 496 -32.74 18.28 -13.29
C GLN A 496 -33.61 17.33 -14.12
N ALA A 497 -34.93 17.29 -13.86
CA ALA A 497 -35.85 16.48 -14.63
C ALA A 497 -35.88 16.89 -16.12
N ARG A 498 -35.93 18.20 -16.41
CA ARG A 498 -35.85 18.71 -17.80
C ARG A 498 -34.52 18.38 -18.46
N HIS A 499 -33.41 18.49 -17.73
CA HIS A 499 -32.09 18.17 -18.26
C HIS A 499 -31.96 16.68 -18.60
N GLN A 500 -32.46 15.79 -17.74
CA GLN A 500 -32.52 14.35 -18.02
C GLN A 500 -33.39 14.04 -19.24
N GLU A 501 -34.51 14.73 -19.41
CA GLU A 501 -35.37 14.58 -20.58
C GLU A 501 -34.67 15.06 -21.87
N ASP A 502 -33.94 16.18 -21.84
CA ASP A 502 -33.16 16.64 -23.00
C ASP A 502 -32.02 15.67 -23.36
N ILE A 503 -31.29 15.16 -22.36
CA ILE A 503 -30.26 14.12 -22.58
C ILE A 503 -30.89 12.89 -23.25
N PHE A 504 -32.06 12.44 -22.78
CA PHE A 504 -32.76 11.30 -23.35
C PHE A 504 -33.18 11.58 -24.81
N LEU A 505 -33.69 12.77 -25.10
CA LEU A 505 -34.09 13.19 -26.45
C LEU A 505 -32.88 13.29 -27.39
N ARG A 506 -31.76 13.89 -26.96
CA ARG A 506 -30.52 13.96 -27.73
C ARG A 506 -29.96 12.58 -28.03
N SER A 507 -29.92 11.71 -27.03
CA SER A 507 -29.47 10.32 -27.17
C SER A 507 -30.36 9.57 -28.17
N ARG A 508 -31.67 9.75 -28.09
CA ARG A 508 -32.62 9.16 -29.05
C ARG A 508 -32.38 9.64 -30.47
N ARG A 509 -32.13 10.94 -30.67
CA ARG A 509 -31.81 11.53 -31.99
C ARG A 509 -30.48 10.99 -32.54
N LEU A 510 -29.45 10.86 -31.70
CA LEU A 510 -28.16 10.30 -32.07
C LEU A 510 -28.28 8.83 -32.50
N ILE A 511 -29.00 8.01 -31.72
CA ILE A 511 -29.26 6.61 -32.07
C ILE A 511 -30.01 6.51 -33.40
N ALA A 512 -30.99 7.38 -33.65
CA ALA A 512 -31.71 7.42 -34.93
C ALA A 512 -30.78 7.79 -36.10
N ARG A 513 -29.91 8.79 -35.93
CA ARG A 513 -28.90 9.16 -36.94
C ARG A 513 -27.93 8.02 -37.21
N LEU A 514 -27.46 7.34 -36.17
CA LEU A 514 -26.57 6.19 -36.30
C LEU A 514 -27.24 5.04 -37.06
N ARG A 515 -28.50 4.71 -36.74
CA ARG A 515 -29.26 3.69 -37.48
C ARG A 515 -29.45 4.06 -38.95
N ASN A 516 -29.72 5.33 -39.25
CA ASN A 516 -29.83 5.82 -40.63
C ASN A 516 -28.48 5.75 -41.37
N ALA A 517 -27.37 6.04 -40.68
CA ALA A 517 -26.03 5.90 -41.25
C ALA A 517 -25.71 4.43 -41.54
N ILE A 518 -25.98 3.52 -40.60
CA ILE A 518 -25.78 2.07 -40.76
C ILE A 518 -26.58 1.53 -41.94
N THR A 519 -27.88 1.87 -42.02
CA THR A 519 -28.73 1.46 -43.16
C THR A 519 -28.25 2.06 -44.48
N SER A 520 -27.72 3.28 -44.50
CA SER A 520 -27.11 3.87 -45.70
C SER A 520 -25.83 3.14 -46.11
N ILE A 521 -24.97 2.77 -45.16
CA ILE A 521 -23.74 1.99 -45.39
C ILE A 521 -24.08 0.61 -45.94
N GLU A 522 -25.08 -0.05 -45.36
CA GLU A 522 -25.59 -1.34 -45.81
C GLU A 522 -26.17 -1.26 -47.23
N ARG A 523 -26.98 -0.24 -47.52
CA ARG A 523 -27.51 0.01 -48.89
C ARG A 523 -26.41 0.23 -49.92
N GLN A 524 -25.31 0.89 -49.52
CA GLN A 524 -24.14 1.10 -50.39
C GLN A 524 -23.18 -0.10 -50.40
N LYS A 525 -23.53 -1.21 -49.76
CA LYS A 525 -22.74 -2.45 -49.67
C LYS A 525 -21.34 -2.26 -49.06
N TRP A 526 -21.23 -1.37 -48.09
CA TRP A 526 -20.05 -1.15 -47.24
C TRP A 526 -20.20 -1.84 -45.87
N GLY A 527 -21.09 -2.83 -45.75
CA GLY A 527 -21.28 -3.57 -44.50
C GLY A 527 -20.05 -4.38 -44.10
N TRP A 528 -20.07 -4.97 -42.91
CA TRP A 528 -18.97 -5.78 -42.37
C TRP A 528 -19.22 -7.29 -42.52
N HIS A 529 -20.41 -7.67 -43.01
CA HIS A 529 -20.81 -9.06 -43.21
C HIS A 529 -20.72 -9.43 -44.69
N TYR A 530 -20.50 -10.72 -44.97
CA TYR A 530 -20.25 -11.24 -46.34
C TYR A 530 -21.40 -10.96 -47.32
N ASP A 531 -22.62 -10.88 -46.83
CA ASP A 531 -23.85 -10.56 -47.56
C ASP A 531 -24.06 -9.06 -47.81
N THR A 532 -23.51 -8.21 -46.95
CA THR A 532 -23.66 -6.74 -46.97
C THR A 532 -22.40 -6.02 -47.45
N PHE A 533 -21.27 -6.71 -47.58
CA PHE A 533 -20.01 -6.17 -48.09
C PHE A 533 -19.77 -6.60 -49.53
N SER A 534 -19.58 -5.62 -50.42
CA SER A 534 -18.99 -5.89 -51.74
C SER A 534 -17.56 -5.37 -51.76
N GLY A 535 -16.61 -6.19 -52.21
CA GLY A 535 -15.21 -5.80 -52.29
C GLY A 535 -15.02 -4.51 -53.10
N VAL A 536 -14.04 -3.69 -52.72
CA VAL A 536 -13.68 -2.48 -53.46
C VAL A 536 -13.28 -2.83 -54.91
N VAL A 537 -12.63 -3.98 -55.10
CA VAL A 537 -12.24 -4.51 -56.41
C VAL A 537 -13.46 -4.84 -57.28
N ASP A 538 -14.49 -5.50 -56.75
CA ASP A 538 -15.70 -5.83 -57.51
C ASP A 538 -16.53 -4.60 -57.89
N ARG A 539 -16.42 -3.52 -57.10
CA ARG A 539 -17.05 -2.24 -57.40
C ARG A 539 -16.30 -1.44 -58.44
N LEU A 540 -14.97 -1.50 -58.42
CA LEU A 540 -14.10 -0.78 -59.33
C LEU A 540 -13.88 -1.52 -60.65
N SER A 541 -13.99 -2.85 -60.68
CA SER A 541 -13.86 -3.67 -61.90
C SER A 541 -14.94 -3.38 -62.94
N ASN A 542 -16.09 -2.85 -62.51
CA ASN A 542 -17.19 -2.45 -63.39
C ASN A 542 -17.01 -1.03 -63.98
N LEU A 543 -15.94 -0.31 -63.61
CA LEU A 543 -15.59 1.00 -64.15
C LEU A 543 -14.49 0.85 -65.20
N THR A 544 -14.76 1.36 -66.41
CA THR A 544 -13.86 1.25 -67.57
C THR A 544 -12.47 1.84 -67.31
N CYS A 545 -12.36 2.87 -66.47
CA CYS A 545 -11.08 3.47 -66.09
C CYS A 545 -10.17 2.54 -65.26
N PHE A 546 -10.74 1.61 -64.49
CA PHE A 546 -9.98 0.69 -63.63
C PHE A 546 -9.50 -0.55 -64.38
N SER A 547 -10.24 -0.98 -65.41
CA SER A 547 -9.83 -2.09 -66.28
C SER A 547 -8.49 -1.83 -67.00
N ASN A 548 -8.21 -0.57 -67.36
CA ASN A 548 -6.95 -0.14 -67.98
C ASN A 548 -5.78 0.08 -66.99
N PHE A 549 -6.02 -0.04 -65.68
CA PHE A 549 -4.98 0.18 -64.66
C PHE A 549 -3.99 -0.98 -64.59
N SER A 550 -4.47 -2.20 -64.90
CA SER A 550 -3.70 -3.45 -64.96
C SER A 550 -2.54 -3.38 -65.96
N GLU A 551 -2.78 -2.89 -67.19
CA GLU A 551 -1.73 -2.78 -68.21
C GLU A 551 -0.64 -1.77 -67.84
N ARG A 552 -1.01 -0.63 -67.24
CA ARG A 552 -0.04 0.38 -66.76
C ARG A 552 0.83 -0.11 -65.60
N HIS A 553 0.30 -0.97 -64.73
CA HIS A 553 1.07 -1.52 -63.62
C HIS A 553 2.02 -2.64 -64.07
N GLY A 554 1.69 -3.35 -65.15
CA GLY A 554 2.60 -4.30 -65.79
C GLY A 554 3.90 -3.62 -66.27
N GLU A 555 3.79 -2.44 -66.89
CA GLU A 555 4.97 -1.65 -67.28
C GLU A 555 5.78 -1.17 -66.07
N ILE A 556 5.12 -0.67 -65.02
CA ILE A 556 5.79 -0.20 -63.79
C ILE A 556 6.48 -1.35 -63.04
N ILE A 557 5.87 -2.52 -62.97
CA ILE A 557 6.44 -3.72 -62.34
C ILE A 557 7.64 -4.23 -63.15
N SER A 558 7.56 -4.18 -64.49
CA SER A 558 8.71 -4.53 -65.35
C SER A 558 9.88 -3.55 -65.16
N ILE A 559 9.61 -2.27 -64.92
CA ILE A 559 10.62 -1.23 -64.61
C ILE A 559 11.22 -1.44 -63.21
N LEU A 560 10.42 -1.88 -62.23
CA LEU A 560 10.88 -2.16 -60.87
C LEU A 560 11.70 -3.46 -60.79
N GLN A 561 11.32 -4.49 -61.54
CA GLN A 561 12.04 -5.77 -61.59
C GLN A 561 13.32 -5.71 -62.43
N SER A 562 13.46 -4.71 -63.30
CA SER A 562 14.65 -4.51 -64.15
C SER A 562 15.53 -3.34 -63.72
N ARG A 563 15.64 -3.01 -62.42
CA ARG A 563 16.69 -2.09 -61.95
C ARG A 563 18.06 -2.78 -61.99
N PRO A 564 19.00 -2.39 -62.87
CA PRO A 564 20.38 -2.83 -62.76
C PRO A 564 21.05 -2.05 -61.63
N ILE A 565 21.89 -2.71 -60.84
CA ILE A 565 22.71 -2.09 -59.78
C ILE A 565 23.54 -0.97 -60.43
N THR A 566 23.18 0.29 -60.20
CA THR A 566 23.91 1.43 -60.78
C THR A 566 25.03 1.87 -59.84
N SER A 567 26.26 1.80 -60.36
CA SER A 567 27.51 2.43 -59.91
C SER A 567 27.35 3.58 -58.89
N GLU A 568 28.20 3.60 -57.86
CA GLU A 568 28.26 4.69 -56.85
C GLU A 568 28.29 6.09 -57.45
N GLU A 569 28.86 6.24 -58.64
CA GLU A 569 28.94 7.51 -59.38
C GLU A 569 27.55 8.08 -59.72
N LYS A 570 26.60 7.23 -60.10
CA LYS A 570 25.22 7.69 -60.37
C LYS A 570 24.50 8.13 -59.10
N LYS A 571 24.77 7.48 -57.96
CA LYS A 571 24.22 7.87 -56.66
C LYS A 571 24.81 9.20 -56.19
N ALA A 572 26.12 9.37 -56.33
CA ALA A 572 26.82 10.61 -56.03
C ALA A 572 26.26 11.77 -56.87
N ASN A 573 26.10 11.59 -58.18
CA ASN A 573 25.56 12.63 -59.06
C ASN A 573 24.11 13.02 -58.73
N GLN A 574 23.25 12.08 -58.36
CA GLN A 574 21.89 12.37 -57.93
C GLN A 574 21.85 13.14 -56.61
N MET A 575 22.68 12.77 -55.63
CA MET A 575 22.79 13.51 -54.37
C MET A 575 23.39 14.90 -54.58
N PHE A 576 24.35 15.05 -55.49
CA PHE A 576 24.93 16.35 -55.83
C PHE A 576 23.88 17.31 -56.39
N PHE A 577 22.98 16.84 -57.27
CA PHE A 577 21.87 17.65 -57.78
C PHE A 577 20.96 18.17 -56.66
N LEU A 578 20.63 17.34 -55.67
CA LEU A 578 19.74 17.71 -54.57
C LEU A 578 20.39 18.67 -53.57
N LEU A 579 21.72 18.56 -53.37
CA LEU A 579 22.46 19.40 -52.45
C LEU A 579 22.79 20.78 -53.03
N ASP A 580 23.13 20.84 -54.31
CA ASP A 580 23.52 22.07 -55.01
C ASP A 580 23.20 21.97 -56.50
N GLU A 581 21.94 22.24 -56.83
CA GLU A 581 21.44 22.24 -58.21
C GLU A 581 22.24 23.17 -59.13
N SER A 582 22.61 24.35 -58.63
CA SER A 582 23.36 25.36 -59.39
C SER A 582 24.78 24.91 -59.73
N GLY A 583 25.45 24.22 -58.79
CA GLY A 583 26.75 23.60 -58.97
C GLY A 583 26.69 22.37 -59.89
N PHE A 584 25.62 21.57 -59.79
CA PHE A 584 25.38 20.41 -60.63
C PHE A 584 25.21 20.80 -62.11
N GLN A 585 24.42 21.83 -62.40
CA GLN A 585 24.22 22.28 -63.79
C GLN A 585 25.51 22.81 -64.44
N ARG A 586 26.48 23.28 -63.64
CA ARG A 586 27.78 23.72 -64.15
C ARG A 586 28.74 22.56 -64.44
N ASN A 587 28.74 21.51 -63.63
CA ASN A 587 29.57 20.32 -63.85
C ASN A 587 28.98 19.10 -63.15
N SER A 588 28.19 18.31 -63.87
CA SER A 588 27.39 17.22 -63.32
C SER A 588 28.17 15.96 -62.96
N THR A 589 29.44 15.82 -63.39
CA THR A 589 30.29 14.63 -63.13
C THR A 589 31.45 14.94 -62.18
N LYS A 590 31.37 16.06 -61.45
CA LYS A 590 32.45 16.53 -60.59
C LYS A 590 32.75 15.59 -59.41
N TYR A 591 31.76 14.85 -58.96
CA TYR A 591 31.85 13.97 -57.79
C TYR A 591 31.56 12.54 -58.22
N MET A 592 32.55 11.66 -58.08
CA MET A 592 32.43 10.27 -58.53
C MET A 592 32.00 9.32 -57.41
N SER A 593 32.12 9.76 -56.15
CA SER A 593 31.67 8.99 -54.98
C SER A 593 30.93 9.87 -53.96
N ILE A 594 30.16 9.22 -53.09
CA ILE A 594 29.47 9.89 -51.98
C ILE A 594 30.48 10.46 -50.96
N GLY A 595 31.66 9.84 -50.84
CA GLY A 595 32.75 10.34 -50.00
C GLY A 595 33.26 11.71 -50.44
N ASP A 596 33.37 11.95 -51.74
CA ASP A 596 33.82 13.24 -52.28
C ASP A 596 32.81 14.37 -52.01
N LEU A 597 31.52 14.05 -52.05
CA LEU A 597 30.44 14.96 -51.68
C LEU A 597 30.49 15.29 -50.19
N LYS A 598 30.67 14.28 -49.33
CA LYS A 598 30.74 14.46 -47.88
C LYS A 598 31.95 15.29 -47.47
N SER A 599 33.07 15.16 -48.17
CA SER A 599 34.24 16.02 -47.94
C SER A 599 33.98 17.51 -48.18
N ARG A 600 32.97 17.89 -48.98
CA ARG A 600 32.67 19.29 -49.29
C ARG A 600 31.42 19.83 -48.61
N TYR A 601 30.36 19.05 -48.60
CA TYR A 601 29.05 19.45 -48.07
C TYR A 601 28.81 18.93 -46.65
N GLY A 602 29.73 18.10 -46.12
CA GLY A 602 29.71 17.63 -44.74
C GLY A 602 28.47 16.81 -44.42
N ASP A 603 27.93 17.04 -43.22
CA ASP A 603 26.82 16.27 -42.65
C ASP A 603 25.50 16.45 -43.43
N LYS A 604 25.37 17.53 -44.25
CA LYS A 604 24.19 17.75 -45.10
C LYS A 604 23.95 16.62 -46.11
N VAL A 605 25.01 15.89 -46.46
CA VAL A 605 24.92 14.73 -47.35
C VAL A 605 24.16 13.60 -46.69
N ASP A 606 24.32 13.42 -45.37
CA ASP A 606 23.63 12.38 -44.62
C ASP A 606 22.14 12.74 -44.42
N ASP A 607 21.82 14.02 -44.17
CA ASP A 607 20.43 14.49 -44.04
C ASP A 607 19.62 14.21 -45.31
N VAL A 608 20.17 14.52 -46.49
CA VAL A 608 19.53 14.26 -47.78
C VAL A 608 19.41 12.76 -48.05
N ALA A 609 20.38 11.96 -47.62
CA ALA A 609 20.30 10.51 -47.76
C ALA A 609 19.18 9.92 -46.88
N GLU A 610 18.96 10.45 -45.68
CA GLU A 610 17.88 10.05 -44.79
C GLU A 610 16.50 10.45 -45.35
N GLU A 611 16.35 11.65 -45.90
CA GLU A 611 15.12 12.08 -46.59
C GLU A 611 14.77 11.16 -47.77
N ILE A 612 15.75 10.80 -48.60
CA ILE A 612 15.55 9.87 -49.71
C ILE A 612 15.12 8.49 -49.18
N ALA A 613 15.71 8.01 -48.07
CA ALA A 613 15.35 6.73 -47.47
C ALA A 613 13.92 6.74 -46.89
N ILE A 614 13.49 7.86 -46.29
CA ILE A 614 12.12 8.04 -45.80
C ILE A 614 11.14 8.00 -46.97
N ILE A 615 11.43 8.71 -48.06
CA ILE A 615 10.58 8.71 -49.27
C ILE A 615 10.48 7.30 -49.85
N LEU A 616 11.58 6.55 -49.90
CA LEU A 616 11.56 5.17 -50.39
C LEU A 616 10.73 4.23 -49.50
N ARG A 617 10.72 4.43 -48.18
CA ARG A 617 9.88 3.66 -47.24
C ARG A 617 8.40 3.98 -47.33
N ILE A 618 8.04 5.18 -47.78
CA ILE A 618 6.64 5.57 -48.00
C ILE A 618 6.11 4.98 -49.32
N VAL A 619 7.00 4.69 -50.26
CA VAL A 619 6.65 4.20 -51.60
C VAL A 619 6.74 2.67 -51.73
N SER A 620 7.43 1.98 -50.82
CA SER A 620 7.46 0.51 -50.70
C SER A 620 6.35 -0.01 -49.79
#